data_AF-A0A8T0C383-F1
#
_entry.id   AF-A0A8T0C383-F1
#
_cell.length_a   1.000
_cell.length_b   1.000
_cell.length_c   1.000
_cell.angle_alpha   90.00
_cell.angle_beta   90.00
_cell.angle_gamma   90.00
#
_symmetry.space_group_name_H-M   'P 1'
#
loop_
_entity.id
_entity.type
_entity.pdbx_description
1 polymer ?
#
loop_
_entity_poly.entity_id
_entity_poly.type
_entity_poly.pdbx_seq_one_letter_code
_entity_poly.pdbx_strand_id
1 'polypeptide(L)'
;MHEVISKLKPLSIKEVFFGASGFNIVDGSSINKLQLGYSIDPDGNDLTGMNEGDWQDSWVVIGTDTEVGDPFFVDISESSLPVYTAMHGNEYWEPELVATSLTSFLELLSYLHGLSCTSSDLT
;
A
#
# COMPACT_ATOMS: atom_id res chain seq x y z
N MET A 1 -1.85 7.99 -10.09
CA MET A 1 -2.97 7.89 -9.11
C MET A 1 -4.28 7.33 -9.68
N HIS A 2 -4.82 7.82 -10.82
CA HIS A 2 -6.10 7.30 -11.37
C HIS A 2 -6.10 5.78 -11.59
N GLU A 3 -5.00 5.24 -12.13
CA GLU A 3 -4.85 3.80 -12.36
C GLU A 3 -4.87 2.99 -11.05
N VAL A 4 -4.15 3.45 -10.03
CA VAL A 4 -4.13 2.82 -8.69
C VAL A 4 -5.55 2.76 -8.12
N ILE A 5 -6.28 3.88 -8.15
CA ILE A 5 -7.69 3.92 -7.70
C ILE A 5 -8.55 2.94 -8.48
N SER A 6 -8.38 2.86 -9.80
CA SER A 6 -9.12 1.92 -10.64
C SER A 6 -8.86 0.46 -10.26
N LYS A 7 -7.62 0.12 -9.89
CA LYS A 7 -7.24 -1.24 -9.47
C LYS A 7 -7.70 -1.55 -8.04
N LEU A 8 -7.80 -0.56 -7.15
CA LEU A 8 -8.29 -0.73 -5.77
C LEU A 8 -9.82 -0.82 -5.67
N LYS A 9 -10.56 -0.12 -6.53
CA LYS A 9 -12.05 -0.12 -6.53
C LYS A 9 -12.74 -1.49 -6.50
N PRO A 10 -12.33 -2.50 -7.26
CA PRO A 10 -13.00 -3.82 -7.26
C PRO A 10 -12.69 -4.66 -6.01
N LEU A 11 -11.74 -4.26 -5.16
CA LEU A 11 -11.39 -5.02 -3.96
C LEU A 11 -12.39 -4.74 -2.85
N SER A 12 -13.04 -5.81 -2.39
CA SER A 12 -13.91 -5.80 -1.20
C SER A 12 -13.15 -6.22 0.07
N ILE A 13 -11.82 -6.13 0.05
CA ILE A 13 -10.92 -6.66 1.08
C ILE A 13 -10.32 -5.48 1.83
N LYS A 14 -10.42 -5.51 3.16
CA LYS A 14 -9.86 -4.48 4.04
C LYS A 14 -8.55 -4.90 4.67
N GLU A 15 -8.44 -6.18 5.02
CA GLU A 15 -7.28 -6.75 5.69
C GLU A 15 -7.03 -8.17 5.21
N VAL A 16 -5.75 -8.56 5.17
CA VAL A 16 -5.31 -9.94 4.92
C VAL A 16 -4.09 -10.22 5.78
N PHE A 17 -4.06 -11.39 6.42
CA PHE A 17 -2.92 -11.84 7.22
C PHE A 17 -2.22 -13.01 6.54
N PHE A 18 -0.88 -13.01 6.57
CA PHE A 18 -0.05 -14.14 6.18
C PHE A 18 1.02 -14.37 7.23
N GLY A 19 0.83 -15.41 8.06
CA GLY A 19 1.68 -15.62 9.23
C GLY A 19 1.46 -14.52 10.28
N ALA A 20 2.55 -13.89 10.72
CA ALA A 20 2.50 -12.80 11.70
C ALA A 20 2.33 -11.39 11.06
N SER A 21 2.39 -11.30 9.73
CA SER A 21 2.27 -10.03 9.00
C SER A 21 0.85 -9.83 8.48
N GLY A 22 0.34 -8.61 8.62
CA GLY A 22 -0.97 -8.22 8.10
C GLY A 22 -0.87 -7.01 7.18
N PHE A 23 -1.75 -6.99 6.18
CA PHE A 23 -1.84 -5.93 5.18
C PHE A 23 -3.20 -5.25 5.30
N ASN A 24 -3.22 -3.98 5.69
CA ASN A 24 -4.41 -3.13 5.56
C ASN A 24 -4.44 -2.54 4.16
N ILE A 25 -5.50 -2.79 3.39
CA ILE A 25 -5.71 -2.18 2.07
C ILE A 25 -6.78 -1.12 2.21
N VAL A 26 -6.49 0.10 1.72
CA VAL A 26 -7.51 1.15 1.70
C VAL A 26 -8.37 1.09 0.44
N ASP A 27 -9.63 1.52 0.59
CA ASP A 27 -10.47 1.78 -0.57
C ASP A 27 -9.93 2.96 -1.39
N GLY A 28 -10.25 2.96 -2.69
CA GLY A 28 -9.83 4.03 -3.59
C GLY A 28 -10.40 5.42 -3.25
N SER A 29 -11.44 5.51 -2.41
CA SER A 29 -11.98 6.80 -1.93
C SER A 29 -11.18 7.41 -0.78
N SER A 30 -10.40 6.60 -0.06
CA SER A 30 -9.61 7.00 1.09
C SER A 30 -8.13 7.18 0.78
N ILE A 31 -7.71 6.87 -0.46
CA ILE A 31 -6.31 6.94 -0.88
C ILE A 31 -5.65 8.30 -0.61
N ASN A 32 -6.38 9.40 -0.83
CA ASN A 32 -5.85 10.76 -0.61
C ASN A 32 -5.56 11.03 0.86
N LYS A 33 -6.36 10.45 1.78
CA LYS A 33 -6.14 10.61 3.21
C LYS A 33 -4.92 9.83 3.68
N LEU A 34 -4.62 8.73 3.03
CA LEU A 34 -3.48 7.88 3.36
C LEU A 34 -2.12 8.52 2.99
N GLN A 35 -2.14 9.55 2.15
CA GLN A 35 -0.94 10.30 1.77
C GLN A 35 -0.47 11.26 2.87
N LEU A 36 -1.31 11.51 3.87
CA LEU A 36 -1.01 12.42 4.97
C LEU A 36 0.18 11.89 5.80
N GLY A 37 1.21 12.73 5.97
CA GLY A 37 2.45 12.36 6.63
C GLY A 37 3.48 11.70 5.71
N TYR A 38 3.15 11.50 4.44
CA TYR A 38 4.06 10.95 3.42
C TYR A 38 4.32 11.99 2.32
N SER A 39 3.38 12.18 1.39
CA SER A 39 3.51 13.16 0.31
C SER A 39 2.83 14.49 0.61
N ILE A 40 1.98 14.55 1.65
CA ILE A 40 1.25 15.77 2.02
C ILE A 40 1.25 15.94 3.55
N ASP A 41 1.44 17.15 4.04
CA ASP A 41 1.33 17.47 5.47
C ASP A 41 -0.12 17.83 5.91
N PRO A 42 -0.40 18.01 7.21
CA PRO A 42 -1.74 18.38 7.68
C PRO A 42 -2.29 19.72 7.15
N ASP A 43 -1.41 20.62 6.70
CA ASP A 43 -1.77 21.91 6.13
C ASP A 43 -1.96 21.84 4.60
N GLY A 44 -1.66 20.68 3.99
CA GLY A 44 -1.78 20.44 2.56
C GLY A 44 -0.51 20.77 1.76
N ASN A 45 0.62 21.02 2.42
CA ASN A 45 1.89 21.26 1.74
C ASN A 45 2.48 19.95 1.21
N ASP A 46 3.16 20.05 0.08
CA ASP A 46 3.90 18.95 -0.54
C ASP A 46 5.13 18.60 0.31
N LEU A 47 5.27 17.32 0.66
CA LEU A 47 6.39 16.76 1.42
C LEU A 47 7.38 15.99 0.53
N THR A 48 7.12 15.92 -0.78
CA THR A 48 7.93 15.13 -1.71
C THR A 48 9.27 15.81 -2.01
N GLY A 49 10.25 15.01 -2.42
CA GLY A 49 11.58 15.48 -2.78
C GLY A 49 12.23 14.59 -3.85
N MET A 50 13.38 15.05 -4.37
CA MET A 50 14.12 14.38 -5.45
C MET A 50 15.46 13.80 -4.97
N ASN A 51 15.82 13.99 -3.70
CA ASN A 51 17.07 13.47 -3.16
C ASN A 51 16.89 12.02 -2.71
N GLU A 52 18.03 11.33 -2.55
CA GLU A 52 18.06 10.02 -1.93
C GLU A 52 17.49 10.11 -0.50
N GLY A 53 16.56 9.21 -0.17
CA GLY A 53 15.87 9.22 1.11
C GLY A 53 14.62 10.09 1.16
N ASP A 54 14.35 10.93 0.16
CA ASP A 54 13.11 11.69 0.07
C ASP A 54 11.95 10.78 -0.34
N TRP A 55 10.76 11.08 0.17
CA TRP A 55 9.52 10.51 -0.39
C TRP A 55 9.32 11.06 -1.81
N GLN A 56 9.17 10.19 -2.80
CA GLN A 56 9.06 10.63 -4.20
C GLN A 56 7.61 11.04 -4.55
N ASP A 57 7.46 11.97 -5.48
CA ASP A 57 6.15 12.44 -5.96
C ASP A 57 5.34 11.35 -6.67
N SER A 58 6.03 10.35 -7.23
CA SER A 58 5.45 9.18 -7.86
C SER A 58 4.96 8.13 -6.86
N TRP A 59 5.35 8.22 -5.59
CA TRP A 59 5.01 7.21 -4.59
C TRP A 59 3.63 7.47 -3.99
N VAL A 60 2.75 6.48 -4.13
CA VAL A 60 1.37 6.54 -3.65
C VAL A 60 1.12 5.42 -2.64
N VAL A 61 0.82 5.79 -1.41
CA VAL A 61 0.47 4.83 -0.35
C VAL A 61 -0.88 4.16 -0.67
N ILE A 62 -0.92 2.84 -0.60
CA ILE A 62 -2.10 1.98 -0.89
C ILE A 62 -2.55 1.15 0.32
N GLY A 63 -1.77 1.14 1.39
CA GLY A 63 -2.04 0.35 2.58
C GLY A 63 -1.01 0.55 3.67
N THR A 64 -1.18 -0.14 4.79
CA THR A 64 -0.19 -0.16 5.87
C THR A 64 -0.02 -1.56 6.43
N ASP A 65 1.13 -1.83 7.02
CA ASP A 65 1.31 -2.96 7.92
C ASP A 65 0.35 -2.84 9.11
N THR A 66 -0.21 -3.96 9.57
CA THR A 66 -1.20 -3.98 10.66
C THR A 66 -0.58 -3.79 12.04
N GLU A 67 0.69 -4.17 12.22
CA GLU A 67 1.36 -4.21 13.52
C GLU A 67 2.19 -2.95 13.78
N VAL A 68 2.98 -2.54 12.80
CA VAL A 68 3.92 -1.42 12.94
C VAL A 68 3.51 -0.16 12.18
N GLY A 69 2.54 -0.29 11.26
CA GLY A 69 2.00 0.86 10.52
C GLY A 69 2.85 1.34 9.35
N ASP A 70 3.91 0.60 8.98
CA ASP A 70 4.74 0.91 7.82
C ASP A 70 3.90 0.98 6.53
N PRO A 71 4.17 1.95 5.64
CA PRO A 71 3.39 2.10 4.42
C PRO A 71 3.64 0.98 3.42
N PHE A 72 2.58 0.50 2.77
CA PHE A 72 2.68 -0.14 1.46
C PHE A 72 2.34 0.88 0.39
N PHE A 73 3.24 1.10 -0.56
CA PHE A 73 3.07 2.14 -1.59
C PHE A 73 3.50 1.63 -2.96
N VAL A 74 3.06 2.32 -4.00
CA VAL A 74 3.40 2.02 -5.39
C VAL A 74 4.10 3.19 -6.04
N ASP A 75 5.01 2.90 -6.97
CA ASP A 75 5.58 3.90 -7.86
C ASP A 75 4.74 4.02 -9.14
N ILE A 76 4.07 5.16 -9.32
CA ILE A 76 3.21 5.40 -10.49
C ILE A 76 3.97 5.84 -11.74
N SER A 77 5.29 6.08 -11.63
CA SER A 77 6.15 6.31 -12.79
C SER A 77 6.42 5.01 -13.57
N GLU A 78 6.21 3.87 -12.92
CA GLU A 78 6.45 2.54 -13.46
C GLU A 78 5.16 1.86 -13.93
N SER A 79 5.19 1.32 -15.16
CA SER A 79 4.00 0.74 -15.80
C SER A 79 3.38 -0.47 -15.08
N SER A 80 4.19 -1.24 -14.34
CA SER A 80 3.69 -2.40 -13.58
C SER A 80 3.13 -2.03 -12.22
N LEU A 81 3.35 -0.79 -11.77
CA LEU A 81 3.05 -0.30 -10.42
C LEU A 81 3.65 -1.24 -9.35
N PRO A 82 4.97 -1.39 -9.28
CA PRO A 82 5.60 -2.21 -8.24
C PRO A 82 5.19 -1.70 -6.86
N VAL A 83 5.01 -2.64 -5.93
CA VAL A 83 4.63 -2.38 -4.53
C VAL A 83 5.88 -2.44 -3.67
N TYR A 84 6.07 -1.43 -2.85
CA TYR A 84 7.15 -1.31 -1.90
C TYR A 84 6.61 -1.16 -0.48
N THR A 85 7.48 -1.43 0.49
CA THR A 85 7.34 -0.98 1.88
C THR A 85 8.56 -0.15 2.26
N ALA A 86 8.48 0.61 3.34
CA ALA A 86 9.63 1.30 3.91
C ALA A 86 9.39 1.51 5.41
N MET A 87 10.44 1.43 6.22
CA MET A 87 10.32 1.62 7.66
C MET A 87 9.91 3.07 7.99
N HIS A 88 8.79 3.23 8.68
CA HIS A 88 8.30 4.54 9.12
C HIS A 88 9.15 5.11 10.26
N GLY A 89 9.27 6.45 10.32
CA GLY A 89 9.89 7.15 11.46
C GLY A 89 11.42 7.32 11.37
N ASN A 90 12.02 7.02 10.22
CA ASN A 90 13.40 7.39 9.91
C ASN A 90 13.47 8.75 9.21
N GLU A 91 14.65 9.39 9.24
CA GLU A 91 14.90 10.65 8.53
C GLU A 91 14.95 10.46 6.99
N TYR A 92 15.08 9.22 6.52
CA TYR A 92 15.13 8.85 5.11
C TYR A 92 14.24 7.63 4.82
N TRP A 93 13.65 7.60 3.63
CA TRP A 93 12.86 6.48 3.13
C TRP A 93 13.73 5.55 2.28
N GLU A 94 13.84 4.29 2.71
CA GLU A 94 14.49 3.22 1.96
C GLU A 94 13.43 2.23 1.45
N PRO A 95 13.10 2.24 0.14
CA PRO A 95 12.05 1.40 -0.41
C PRO A 95 12.51 -0.07 -0.55
N GLU A 96 11.78 -0.97 0.09
CA GLU A 96 11.94 -2.42 -0.01
C GLU A 96 10.87 -3.02 -0.93
N LEU A 97 11.28 -3.76 -1.95
CA LEU A 97 10.35 -4.35 -2.92
C LEU A 97 9.50 -5.47 -2.30
N VAL A 98 8.18 -5.31 -2.35
CA VAL A 98 7.20 -6.29 -1.87
C VAL A 98 6.63 -7.10 -3.04
N ALA A 99 6.30 -6.43 -4.16
CA ALA A 99 5.81 -7.08 -5.36
C ALA A 99 6.19 -6.30 -6.62
N THR A 100 6.50 -6.99 -7.70
CA THR A 100 6.86 -6.35 -8.98
C THR A 100 5.65 -5.79 -9.75
N SER A 101 4.43 -6.10 -9.31
CA SER A 101 3.21 -5.52 -9.86
C SER A 101 2.08 -5.43 -8.84
N LEU A 102 1.41 -4.28 -8.81
CA LEU A 102 0.18 -4.06 -8.06
C LEU A 102 -0.91 -5.08 -8.41
N THR A 103 -1.01 -5.47 -9.69
CA THR A 103 -2.06 -6.42 -10.11
C THR A 103 -1.87 -7.79 -9.45
N SER A 104 -0.66 -8.35 -9.56
CA SER A 104 -0.33 -9.64 -8.94
C SER A 104 -0.39 -9.59 -7.41
N PHE A 105 0.00 -8.46 -6.80
CA PHE A 105 -0.13 -8.25 -5.37
C PHE A 105 -1.60 -8.34 -4.92
N LEU A 106 -2.50 -7.60 -5.57
CA LEU A 106 -3.93 -7.59 -5.23
C LEU A 106 -4.63 -8.93 -5.50
N GLU A 107 -4.25 -9.63 -6.57
CA GLU A 107 -4.72 -10.99 -6.84
C GLU A 107 -4.31 -11.97 -5.74
N LEU A 108 -3.05 -11.90 -5.27
CA LEU A 108 -2.55 -12.72 -4.17
C LEU A 108 -3.31 -12.43 -2.86
N LEU A 109 -3.50 -11.16 -2.52
CA LEU A 109 -4.27 -10.79 -1.32
C LEU A 109 -5.72 -11.29 -1.42
N SER A 110 -6.31 -11.22 -2.60
CA SER A 110 -7.65 -11.77 -2.84
C SER A 110 -7.72 -13.29 -2.66
N TYR A 111 -6.70 -13.99 -3.15
CA TYR A 111 -6.58 -15.43 -2.98
C TYR A 111 -6.43 -15.82 -1.51
N LEU A 112 -5.51 -15.17 -0.77
CA LEU A 112 -5.29 -15.42 0.66
C LEU A 112 -6.54 -15.12 1.50
N HIS A 113 -7.22 -14.00 1.23
CA HIS A 113 -8.49 -13.68 1.87
C HIS A 113 -9.53 -14.79 1.64
N GLY A 114 -9.68 -15.27 0.40
CA GLY A 114 -10.57 -16.39 0.08
C GLY A 114 -10.25 -17.66 0.88
N LEU A 115 -8.97 -18.01 1.04
CA LEU A 115 -8.56 -19.15 1.86
C LEU A 115 -8.92 -18.96 3.34
N SER A 116 -8.73 -17.76 3.89
CA SER A 116 -9.03 -17.47 5.30
C SER A 116 -10.53 -17.58 5.63
N CYS A 117 -11.43 -17.17 4.72
CA CYS A 117 -12.87 -17.21 4.93
C CYS A 117 -13.50 -18.60 4.75
N THR A 118 -12.83 -19.56 4.10
CA THR A 118 -13.43 -20.87 3.76
C THR A 118 -13.33 -21.88 4.93
N SER A 119 -12.77 -21.49 6.07
CA SER A 119 -12.43 -22.40 7.18
C SER A 119 -13.55 -22.68 8.18
N SER A 120 -14.74 -22.08 8.05
CA SER A 120 -15.83 -22.20 9.04
C SER A 120 -16.95 -23.19 8.68
N ASP A 121 -16.92 -23.87 7.52
CA ASP A 121 -18.00 -24.78 7.08
C ASP A 121 -17.60 -26.27 7.06
N LEU A 122 -16.73 -26.70 7.98
CA LEU A 122 -16.41 -28.12 8.19
C LEU A 122 -16.52 -28.51 9.68
N THR A 123 -17.71 -28.37 10.26
CA THR A 123 -18.13 -29.11 11.46
C THR A 123 -19.63 -29.36 11.44
#